data_AF-L8GI46-F1
#
_entry.id   AF-L8GI46-F1
#
_cell.length_a   1.000
_cell.length_b   1.000
_cell.length_c   1.000
_cell.angle_alpha   90.00
_cell.angle_beta   90.00
_cell.angle_gamma   90.00
#
_symmetry.space_group_name_H-M   'P 1'
#
loop_
_entity.id
_entity.type
_entity.pdbx_description
1 polymer ?
#
loop_
_entity_poly.entity_id
_entity_poly.type
_entity_poly.pdbx_seq_one_letter_code
_entity_poly.pdbx_strand_id
1 'polypeptide(L)'
;MSSARERLKKKLAGRGSATSGVPKKKNDAADDPNKRPCCRCAAPTKAYHDIAKVYVCRECQRGDPDLETISVSGAKREFGTTEKDLESLRFMTRPNPMNPKGPPMRLFLKKEVRRVMLKKYGGEEKLNKVIETRLAKEKEKPSNSLFTAKSANPSVIKFSSQRGATYGCFSTFSPHPVTLKGKEWPTAEHYFQAQKFAGMPLEELIRKAADPLRAKKMGEDKDIPPRSDWKDKQEEVMYEATLAKFTDHKDIQETLLSTGFADIFYHTRSDSFWGDAGDGSGENKLGKILSLVRGKLRREVEGITKRKRSNNGRGQGHTTAQRLEGQAGGSHVRGHAGQVHRPQGHPGDAPQHGLCRYLLPHTKRLLLGRCRRWERGEQAGQDPVPGARQAAARGRGHHQAEAEQQFGQKRTKRKERKAKETKVGQRERGRRRGGGRRR
;
A
#
# COMPACT_ATOMS: atom_id res chain seq x y z
N MET A 1 -41.25 40.56 19.75
CA MET A 1 -40.56 39.50 18.96
C MET A 1 -41.15 38.11 19.22
N SER A 2 -42.47 37.98 19.31
CA SER A 2 -43.16 36.73 19.69
C SER A 2 -44.44 36.49 18.86
N SER A 3 -44.38 36.75 17.54
CA SER A 3 -45.55 36.52 16.66
C SER A 3 -45.19 36.04 15.25
N ALA A 4 -43.90 36.06 14.87
CA ALA A 4 -43.42 35.50 13.62
C ALA A 4 -43.06 33.99 13.70
N ARG A 5 -42.71 33.48 14.89
CA ARG A 5 -42.31 32.08 15.10
C ARG A 5 -43.48 31.10 15.21
N GLU A 6 -44.69 31.60 15.40
CA GLU A 6 -45.90 30.77 15.59
C GLU A 6 -46.68 30.57 14.28
N ARG A 7 -46.49 31.47 13.31
CA ARG A 7 -47.08 31.36 11.97
C ARG A 7 -46.34 30.38 11.05
N LEU A 8 -45.10 30.00 11.37
CA LEU A 8 -44.32 29.03 10.58
C LEU A 8 -44.56 27.57 11.00
N LYS A 9 -44.98 27.32 12.26
CA LYS A 9 -45.22 25.95 12.78
C LYS A 9 -46.61 25.38 12.44
N LYS A 10 -47.60 26.22 12.13
CA LYS A 10 -48.95 25.77 11.69
C LYS A 10 -49.07 25.42 10.21
N LYS A 11 -48.00 25.58 9.40
CA LYS A 11 -47.96 25.12 7.99
C LYS A 11 -47.42 23.68 7.81
N LEU A 12 -46.98 23.02 8.90
CA LEU A 12 -46.35 21.69 8.86
C LEU A 12 -47.16 20.58 9.54
N ALA A 13 -48.44 20.80 9.87
CA ALA A 13 -49.27 19.76 10.46
C ALA A 13 -50.70 19.81 9.89
N GLY A 14 -51.08 18.75 9.19
CA GLY A 14 -52.49 18.39 8.98
C GLY A 14 -53.05 18.74 7.60
N ARG A 15 -53.01 17.76 6.70
CA ARG A 15 -54.13 17.38 5.82
C ARG A 15 -53.74 16.12 5.04
N GLY A 16 -54.10 14.97 5.60
CA GLY A 16 -54.34 13.77 4.81
C GLY A 16 -55.82 13.73 4.43
N SER A 17 -56.11 13.47 3.15
CA SER A 17 -57.15 12.54 2.70
C SER A 17 -57.11 12.48 1.16
N ALA A 18 -57.42 11.28 0.66
CA ALA A 18 -57.33 10.84 -0.70
C ALA A 18 -58.19 11.62 -1.69
N THR A 19 -57.71 11.78 -2.93
CA THR A 19 -58.49 11.57 -4.16
C THR A 19 -57.59 11.54 -5.40
N SER A 20 -57.90 10.60 -6.29
CA SER A 20 -57.61 10.56 -7.73
C SER A 20 -56.16 10.68 -8.18
N GLY A 21 -55.58 9.52 -8.49
CA GLY A 21 -54.36 9.39 -9.27
C GLY A 21 -54.52 10.01 -10.66
N VAL A 22 -53.70 11.03 -10.93
CA VAL A 22 -53.29 11.35 -12.30
C VAL A 22 -52.08 10.47 -12.59
N PRO A 23 -52.14 9.57 -13.59
CA PRO A 23 -51.02 8.70 -13.89
C PRO A 23 -49.86 9.57 -14.36
N LYS A 24 -48.73 9.50 -13.64
CA LYS A 24 -47.45 9.94 -14.18
C LYS A 24 -47.28 9.22 -15.52
N LYS A 25 -47.21 10.01 -16.59
CA LYS A 25 -46.98 9.55 -17.96
C LYS A 25 -45.99 8.40 -17.93
N LYS A 26 -46.48 7.20 -18.25
CA LYS A 26 -45.64 6.10 -18.72
C LYS A 26 -44.81 6.72 -19.83
N ASN A 27 -43.50 6.73 -19.65
CA ASN A 27 -42.65 6.69 -20.83
C ASN A 27 -43.02 5.35 -21.47
N ASP A 28 -43.85 5.40 -22.50
CA ASP A 28 -43.99 4.30 -23.43
C ASP A 28 -42.59 4.04 -23.97
N ALA A 29 -41.90 3.11 -23.31
CA ALA A 29 -40.66 2.54 -23.75
C ALA A 29 -41.02 1.75 -25.00
N ALA A 30 -41.08 2.47 -26.12
CA ALA A 30 -41.18 1.94 -27.46
C ALA A 30 -40.29 0.70 -27.57
N ASP A 31 -40.88 -0.36 -28.14
CA ASP A 31 -40.29 -1.65 -28.41
C ASP A 31 -38.81 -1.56 -28.74
N ASP A 32 -37.97 -1.88 -27.76
CA ASP A 32 -36.57 -2.19 -28.03
C ASP A 32 -36.58 -3.64 -28.51
N PRO A 33 -36.39 -3.92 -29.82
CA PRO A 33 -36.55 -5.26 -30.39
C PRO A 33 -35.57 -6.28 -29.80
N ASN A 34 -34.56 -5.81 -29.05
CA ASN A 34 -33.58 -6.66 -28.38
C ASN A 34 -33.95 -7.03 -26.94
N LYS A 35 -35.06 -6.51 -26.38
CA LYS A 35 -35.56 -6.92 -25.07
C LYS A 35 -36.42 -8.17 -25.22
N ARG A 36 -36.20 -9.16 -24.35
CA ARG A 36 -37.02 -10.38 -24.24
C ARG A 36 -37.76 -10.36 -22.90
N PRO A 37 -38.91 -11.05 -22.78
CA PRO A 37 -39.62 -11.13 -21.51
C PRO A 37 -38.78 -11.87 -20.47
N CYS A 38 -38.71 -11.34 -19.25
CA CYS A 38 -38.12 -12.06 -18.13
C CYS A 38 -38.89 -13.35 -17.84
N CYS A 39 -38.20 -14.48 -17.69
CA CYS A 39 -38.83 -15.77 -17.41
C CYS A 39 -39.55 -15.87 -16.05
N ARG A 40 -39.40 -14.87 -15.17
CA ARG A 40 -40.03 -14.85 -13.83
C ARG A 40 -41.16 -13.84 -13.72
N CYS A 41 -40.98 -12.61 -14.22
CA CYS A 41 -41.98 -11.54 -14.08
C CYS A 41 -42.49 -10.96 -15.41
N ALA A 42 -42.09 -11.55 -16.55
CA ALA A 42 -42.38 -11.08 -17.91
C ALA A 42 -41.87 -9.66 -18.27
N ALA A 43 -41.30 -8.91 -17.32
CA ALA A 43 -40.77 -7.58 -17.59
C ALA A 43 -39.71 -7.60 -18.71
N PRO A 44 -39.72 -6.62 -19.64
CA PRO A 44 -38.75 -6.57 -20.74
C PRO A 44 -37.31 -6.46 -20.23
N THR A 45 -36.45 -7.39 -20.61
CA THR A 45 -35.05 -7.45 -20.17
C THR A 45 -34.09 -7.79 -21.29
N LYS A 46 -32.89 -7.22 -21.26
CA LYS A 46 -31.72 -7.66 -22.07
C LYS A 46 -30.80 -8.61 -21.31
N ALA A 47 -31.03 -8.78 -20.01
CA ALA A 47 -30.18 -9.61 -19.17
C ALA A 47 -30.44 -11.09 -19.46
N TYR A 48 -29.38 -11.76 -19.86
CA TYR A 48 -29.35 -13.18 -20.17
C TYR A 48 -28.45 -13.90 -19.16
N HIS A 49 -28.98 -14.99 -18.62
CA HIS A 49 -28.26 -15.83 -17.67
C HIS A 49 -27.53 -16.95 -18.42
N ASP A 50 -26.22 -16.79 -18.63
CA ASP A 50 -25.46 -17.67 -19.52
C ASP A 50 -25.42 -19.15 -19.11
N ILE A 51 -25.53 -19.46 -17.80
CA ILE A 51 -25.55 -20.85 -17.31
C ILE A 51 -26.93 -21.51 -17.50
N ALA A 52 -27.99 -20.87 -17.01
CA ALA A 52 -29.37 -21.36 -17.10
C ALA A 52 -30.02 -21.15 -18.49
N LYS A 53 -29.38 -20.39 -19.38
CA LYS A 53 -29.84 -20.10 -20.75
C LYS A 53 -31.20 -19.41 -20.85
N VAL A 54 -31.55 -18.59 -19.85
CA VAL A 54 -32.83 -17.86 -19.77
C VAL A 54 -32.63 -16.35 -19.75
N TYR A 55 -33.62 -15.60 -20.26
CA TYR A 55 -33.72 -14.17 -20.05
C TYR A 55 -34.37 -13.89 -18.70
N VAL A 56 -33.66 -13.18 -17.81
CA VAL A 56 -34.13 -12.90 -16.45
C VAL A 56 -33.69 -11.51 -16.04
N CYS A 57 -34.58 -10.72 -15.44
CA CYS A 57 -34.23 -9.39 -14.94
C CYS A 57 -33.34 -9.51 -13.69
N ARG A 58 -32.59 -8.46 -13.36
CA ARG A 58 -31.63 -8.50 -12.22
C ARG A 58 -32.32 -8.74 -10.88
N GLU A 59 -33.53 -8.22 -10.68
CA GLU A 59 -34.28 -8.40 -9.43
C GLU A 59 -34.70 -9.86 -9.25
N CYS A 60 -35.34 -10.44 -10.26
CA CYS A 60 -35.71 -11.85 -10.23
C CYS A 60 -34.49 -12.76 -10.13
N GLN A 61 -33.38 -12.45 -10.81
CA GLN A 61 -32.16 -13.25 -10.68
C GLN A 61 -31.60 -13.26 -9.25
N ARG A 62 -31.59 -12.12 -8.56
CA ARG A 62 -31.08 -12.04 -7.18
C ARG A 62 -31.98 -12.77 -6.18
N GLY A 63 -33.29 -12.77 -6.42
CA GLY A 63 -34.28 -13.40 -5.55
C GLY A 63 -34.53 -14.89 -5.84
N ASP A 64 -33.88 -15.44 -6.87
CA ASP A 64 -34.14 -16.80 -7.35
C ASP A 64 -32.97 -17.73 -6.98
N PRO A 65 -33.16 -18.64 -6.01
CA PRO A 65 -32.13 -19.59 -5.58
C PRO A 65 -31.61 -20.48 -6.72
N ASP A 66 -32.41 -20.72 -7.76
CA ASP A 66 -32.00 -21.52 -8.92
C ASP A 66 -31.09 -20.79 -9.89
N LEU A 67 -31.05 -19.46 -9.82
CA LEU A 67 -30.25 -18.57 -10.65
C LEU A 67 -29.20 -17.79 -9.86
N GLU A 68 -29.11 -18.03 -8.54
CA GLU A 68 -28.10 -17.42 -7.69
C GLU A 68 -26.71 -17.91 -8.13
N THR A 69 -25.85 -16.95 -8.46
CA THR A 69 -24.47 -17.22 -8.88
C THR A 69 -23.48 -16.90 -7.80
N ILE A 70 -22.42 -17.70 -7.69
CA ILE A 70 -21.32 -17.52 -6.74
C ILE A 70 -19.98 -17.50 -7.47
N SER A 71 -19.06 -16.62 -7.06
CA SER A 71 -17.69 -16.60 -7.61
C SER A 71 -16.84 -17.73 -7.03
N VAL A 72 -15.69 -18.03 -7.65
CA VAL A 72 -14.67 -18.94 -7.08
C VAL A 72 -14.34 -18.60 -5.62
N SER A 73 -14.10 -17.31 -5.34
CA SER A 73 -13.78 -16.82 -4.00
C SER A 73 -14.96 -16.93 -3.03
N GLY A 74 -16.19 -16.70 -3.50
CA GLY A 74 -17.41 -16.91 -2.72
C GLY A 74 -17.59 -18.39 -2.36
N ALA A 75 -17.46 -19.29 -3.33
CA ALA A 75 -17.61 -20.73 -3.15
C ALA A 75 -16.61 -21.30 -2.14
N LYS A 76 -15.36 -20.84 -2.21
CA LYS A 76 -14.32 -21.22 -1.26
C LYS A 76 -14.64 -20.78 0.17
N ARG A 77 -15.22 -19.58 0.33
CA ARG A 77 -15.59 -19.05 1.65
C ARG A 77 -16.82 -19.73 2.23
N GLU A 78 -17.85 -19.92 1.40
CA GLU A 78 -19.15 -20.43 1.85
C GLU A 78 -19.15 -21.95 2.02
N PHE A 79 -18.52 -22.69 1.10
CA PHE A 79 -18.56 -24.16 1.09
C PHE A 79 -17.20 -24.80 1.34
N GLY A 80 -16.12 -24.04 1.45
CA GLY A 80 -14.77 -24.61 1.62
C GLY A 80 -14.22 -25.28 0.36
N THR A 81 -14.73 -24.94 -0.83
CA THR A 81 -14.36 -25.58 -2.10
C THR A 81 -12.87 -25.43 -2.44
N THR A 82 -12.34 -26.40 -3.18
CA THR A 82 -11.04 -26.36 -3.88
C THR A 82 -11.24 -26.10 -5.37
N GLU A 83 -10.16 -25.79 -6.11
CA GLU A 83 -10.25 -25.57 -7.57
C GLU A 83 -10.74 -26.83 -8.29
N LYS A 84 -10.30 -28.01 -7.84
CA LYS A 84 -10.71 -29.32 -8.37
C LYS A 84 -12.20 -29.58 -8.19
N ASP A 85 -12.81 -29.06 -7.12
CA ASP A 85 -14.26 -29.21 -6.88
C ASP A 85 -15.10 -28.39 -7.89
N LEU A 86 -14.52 -27.38 -8.52
CA LEU A 86 -15.19 -26.48 -9.46
C LEU A 86 -14.88 -26.79 -10.93
N GLU A 87 -13.92 -27.65 -11.20
CA GLU A 87 -13.41 -27.93 -12.55
C GLU A 87 -14.45 -28.54 -13.48
N SER A 88 -15.33 -29.39 -12.93
CA SER A 88 -16.41 -30.06 -13.67
C SER A 88 -17.69 -29.23 -13.77
N LEU A 89 -17.76 -28.06 -13.13
CA LEU A 89 -18.97 -27.24 -13.10
C LEU A 89 -19.00 -26.24 -14.26
N ARG A 90 -20.21 -26.03 -14.80
CA ARG A 90 -20.44 -24.97 -15.79
C ARG A 90 -20.32 -23.62 -15.09
N PHE A 91 -19.71 -22.67 -15.79
CA PHE A 91 -19.55 -21.32 -15.30
C PHE A 91 -19.83 -20.31 -16.41
N MET A 92 -20.14 -19.09 -15.99
CA MET A 92 -20.15 -17.91 -16.85
C MET A 92 -18.99 -16.99 -16.48
N THR A 93 -18.48 -16.24 -17.44
CA THR A 93 -17.43 -15.24 -17.21
C THR A 93 -18.04 -13.85 -17.16
N ARG A 94 -17.56 -13.03 -16.22
CA ARG A 94 -17.89 -11.61 -16.13
C ARG A 94 -16.61 -10.79 -15.93
N PRO A 95 -16.49 -9.59 -16.52
CA PRO A 95 -15.37 -8.70 -16.20
C PRO A 95 -15.27 -8.48 -14.69
N ASN A 96 -14.06 -8.50 -14.15
CA ASN A 96 -13.85 -8.22 -12.74
C ASN A 96 -14.10 -6.72 -12.48
N PRO A 97 -15.10 -6.33 -11.67
CA PRO A 97 -15.41 -4.93 -11.40
C PRO A 97 -14.23 -4.17 -10.77
N MET A 98 -13.38 -4.88 -10.03
CA MET A 98 -12.23 -4.32 -9.33
C MET A 98 -10.97 -4.28 -10.19
N ASN A 99 -10.90 -5.08 -11.26
CA ASN A 99 -9.80 -5.09 -12.21
C ASN A 99 -10.30 -5.40 -13.64
N PRO A 100 -10.85 -4.40 -14.35
CA PRO A 100 -11.44 -4.62 -15.68
C PRO A 100 -10.45 -5.14 -16.73
N LYS A 101 -9.14 -4.90 -16.53
CA LYS A 101 -8.06 -5.38 -17.42
C LYS A 101 -7.49 -6.74 -16.99
N GLY A 102 -7.92 -7.28 -15.85
CA GLY A 102 -7.46 -8.56 -15.31
C GLY A 102 -8.27 -9.76 -15.82
N PRO A 103 -7.92 -10.97 -15.36
CA PRO A 103 -8.68 -12.17 -15.67
C PRO A 103 -10.17 -12.01 -15.29
N PRO A 104 -11.11 -12.43 -16.16
CA PRO A 104 -12.53 -12.35 -15.85
C PRO A 104 -12.89 -13.27 -14.68
N MET A 105 -13.89 -12.88 -13.91
CA MET A 105 -14.42 -13.70 -12.83
C MET A 105 -15.19 -14.88 -13.41
N ARG A 106 -14.96 -16.08 -12.86
CA ARG A 106 -15.80 -17.26 -13.08
C ARG A 106 -16.92 -17.28 -12.03
N LEU A 107 -18.16 -17.32 -12.50
CA LEU A 107 -19.36 -17.43 -11.68
C LEU A 107 -20.04 -18.77 -11.96
N PHE A 108 -20.43 -19.48 -10.90
CA PHE A 108 -21.08 -20.79 -10.94
C PHE A 108 -22.48 -20.69 -10.35
N LEU A 109 -23.37 -21.61 -10.69
CA LEU A 109 -24.65 -21.72 -9.99
C LEU A 109 -24.39 -22.24 -8.57
N LYS A 110 -24.83 -21.48 -7.57
CA LYS A 110 -24.61 -21.79 -6.16
C LYS A 110 -25.18 -23.16 -5.79
N LYS A 111 -26.36 -23.51 -6.33
CA LYS A 111 -26.97 -24.83 -6.16
C LYS A 111 -26.11 -25.99 -6.68
N GLU A 112 -25.39 -25.79 -7.78
CA GLU A 112 -24.53 -26.84 -8.37
C GLU A 112 -23.27 -27.03 -7.51
N VAL A 113 -22.68 -25.93 -7.05
CA VAL A 113 -21.55 -25.97 -6.09
C VAL A 113 -21.98 -26.71 -4.81
N ARG A 114 -23.11 -26.33 -4.21
CA ARG A 114 -23.64 -27.01 -3.02
C ARG A 114 -23.84 -28.51 -3.26
N ARG A 115 -24.41 -28.89 -4.42
CA ARG A 115 -24.63 -30.30 -4.78
C ARG A 115 -23.32 -31.10 -4.84
N VAL A 116 -22.27 -30.55 -5.44
CA VAL A 116 -20.95 -31.21 -5.49
C VAL A 116 -20.38 -31.40 -4.10
N MET A 117 -20.50 -30.38 -3.24
CA MET A 117 -19.98 -30.43 -1.89
C MET A 117 -20.78 -31.40 -1.01
N LEU A 118 -22.10 -31.43 -1.14
CA LEU A 118 -22.94 -32.43 -0.46
C LEU A 118 -22.58 -33.86 -0.87
N LYS A 119 -22.32 -34.09 -2.16
CA LYS A 119 -21.85 -35.40 -2.64
C LYS A 119 -20.47 -35.76 -2.08
N LYS A 120 -19.55 -34.79 -2.02
CA LYS A 120 -18.19 -34.97 -1.51
C LYS A 120 -18.16 -35.31 -0.02
N TYR A 121 -19.01 -34.68 0.79
CA TYR A 121 -19.03 -34.85 2.25
C TYR A 121 -20.12 -35.81 2.74
N GLY A 122 -21.01 -36.27 1.85
CA GLY A 122 -22.04 -37.25 2.18
C GLY A 122 -23.17 -36.70 3.04
N GLY A 123 -23.57 -35.45 2.80
CA GLY A 123 -24.71 -34.81 3.48
C GLY A 123 -24.44 -33.40 3.99
N GLU A 124 -25.52 -32.70 4.37
CA GLU A 124 -25.50 -31.31 4.81
C GLU A 124 -24.80 -31.14 6.17
N GLU A 125 -25.07 -32.06 7.11
CA GLU A 125 -24.50 -32.04 8.45
C GLU A 125 -22.96 -32.13 8.43
N LYS A 126 -22.43 -33.07 7.63
CA LYS A 126 -20.98 -33.26 7.49
C LYS A 126 -20.31 -32.06 6.81
N LEU A 127 -20.95 -31.48 5.79
CA LEU A 127 -20.46 -30.27 5.12
C LEU A 127 -20.38 -29.10 6.11
N ASN A 128 -21.44 -28.86 6.88
CA ASN A 128 -21.49 -27.79 7.87
C ASN A 128 -20.43 -27.99 8.97
N LYS A 129 -20.27 -29.21 9.48
CA LYS A 129 -19.22 -29.53 10.47
C LYS A 129 -17.82 -29.21 9.95
N VAL A 130 -17.54 -29.50 8.67
CA VAL A 130 -16.25 -29.15 8.04
C VAL A 130 -16.06 -27.64 7.92
N ILE A 131 -17.11 -26.91 7.52
CA ILE A 131 -17.09 -25.45 7.43
C ILE A 131 -16.87 -24.83 8.81
N GLU A 132 -17.61 -25.26 9.83
CA GLU A 132 -17.49 -24.79 11.22
C GLU A 132 -16.11 -25.06 11.79
N THR A 133 -15.59 -26.29 11.62
CA THR A 133 -14.24 -26.65 12.07
C THR A 133 -13.18 -25.76 11.40
N ARG A 134 -13.37 -25.44 10.12
CA ARG A 134 -12.48 -24.54 9.38
C ARG A 134 -12.55 -23.11 9.92
N LEU A 135 -13.75 -22.59 10.16
CA LEU A 135 -13.96 -21.25 10.72
C LEU A 135 -13.43 -21.15 12.15
N ALA A 136 -13.60 -22.19 12.97
CA ALA A 136 -13.03 -22.27 14.32
C ALA A 136 -11.50 -22.23 14.28
N LYS A 137 -10.87 -23.03 13.40
CA LYS A 137 -9.42 -22.98 13.18
C LYS A 137 -8.92 -21.63 12.64
N GLU A 138 -9.74 -20.88 11.89
CA GLU A 138 -9.42 -19.52 11.47
C GLU A 138 -9.49 -18.52 12.64
N LYS A 139 -10.42 -18.71 13.59
CA LYS A 139 -10.55 -17.89 14.81
C LYS A 139 -9.47 -18.20 15.85
N GLU A 140 -9.08 -19.47 15.99
CA GLU A 140 -8.04 -19.94 16.91
C GLU A 140 -6.62 -19.64 16.44
N LYS A 141 -6.44 -19.30 15.16
CA LYS A 141 -5.14 -18.79 14.70
C LYS A 141 -4.86 -17.50 15.49
N PRO A 142 -3.77 -17.44 16.26
CA PRO A 142 -3.40 -16.21 16.96
C PRO A 142 -3.31 -15.08 15.93
N SER A 143 -3.70 -13.87 16.32
CA SER A 143 -3.66 -12.63 15.52
C SER A 143 -2.28 -12.24 14.96
N ASN A 144 -1.31 -13.14 15.01
CA ASN A 144 -0.05 -13.12 14.27
C ASN A 144 -0.20 -13.21 12.74
N SER A 145 -1.40 -13.06 12.20
CA SER A 145 -1.65 -12.77 10.79
C SER A 145 -2.10 -11.32 10.59
N LEU A 146 -1.29 -10.36 11.05
CA LEU A 146 -1.29 -9.03 10.41
C LEU A 146 -0.84 -9.12 8.93
N PHE A 147 -0.30 -10.26 8.49
CA PHE A 147 0.37 -10.39 7.19
C PHE A 147 0.02 -11.62 6.34
N THR A 148 -0.91 -12.49 6.75
CA THR A 148 -1.41 -13.59 5.89
C THR A 148 -2.87 -13.44 5.48
N ALA A 149 -3.36 -12.21 5.34
CA ALA A 149 -4.59 -11.93 4.59
C ALA A 149 -4.33 -12.09 3.08
N LYS A 150 -4.06 -13.32 2.63
CA LYS A 150 -4.02 -13.71 1.22
C LYS A 150 -5.44 -13.96 0.72
N SER A 151 -6.34 -12.97 0.85
CA SER A 151 -7.63 -12.87 0.16
C SER A 151 -8.54 -11.82 0.85
N ALA A 152 -8.28 -10.52 0.65
CA ALA A 152 -9.28 -9.45 0.83
C ALA A 152 -8.78 -8.08 0.33
N ASN A 153 -7.47 -7.84 0.41
CA ASN A 153 -6.91 -6.55 -0.02
C ASN A 153 -6.84 -6.46 -1.54
N PRO A 154 -7.22 -5.31 -2.13
CA PRO A 154 -7.03 -5.12 -3.55
C PRO A 154 -5.54 -5.28 -3.88
N SER A 155 -5.22 -5.93 -5.00
CA SER A 155 -3.83 -6.09 -5.45
C SER A 155 -3.14 -4.74 -5.67
N VAL A 156 -3.94 -3.68 -5.88
CA VAL A 156 -3.50 -2.31 -6.12
C VAL A 156 -4.31 -1.35 -5.25
N ILE A 157 -3.65 -0.51 -4.47
CA ILE A 157 -4.23 0.60 -3.72
C ILE A 157 -3.83 1.90 -4.40
N LYS A 158 -4.82 2.70 -4.78
CA LYS A 158 -4.63 4.07 -5.26
C LYS A 158 -5.11 5.05 -4.20
N PHE A 159 -4.24 5.96 -3.77
CA PHE A 159 -4.60 7.01 -2.81
C PHE A 159 -4.31 8.39 -3.39
N SER A 160 -5.08 9.39 -2.98
CA SER A 160 -4.89 10.79 -3.34
C SER A 160 -4.68 11.64 -2.07
N SER A 161 -4.31 12.91 -2.24
CA SER A 161 -4.18 13.88 -1.15
C SER A 161 -5.52 14.43 -0.65
N GLN A 162 -6.65 13.93 -1.15
CA GLN A 162 -7.97 14.41 -0.80
C GLN A 162 -8.32 14.02 0.65
N ARG A 163 -8.73 15.01 1.47
CA ARG A 163 -9.13 14.77 2.86
C ARG A 163 -10.32 13.81 2.91
N GLY A 164 -10.29 12.87 3.87
CA GLY A 164 -11.37 11.90 4.10
C GLY A 164 -11.34 10.68 3.16
N ALA A 165 -10.40 10.59 2.22
CA ALA A 165 -10.19 9.37 1.44
C ALA A 165 -9.71 8.22 2.35
N THR A 166 -10.11 6.98 2.05
CA THR A 166 -9.81 5.76 2.83
C THR A 166 -8.32 5.57 3.17
N TYR A 167 -7.43 6.09 2.34
CA TYR A 167 -5.97 6.06 2.53
C TYR A 167 -5.35 7.47 2.54
N GLY A 168 -6.11 8.49 2.92
CA GLY A 168 -5.63 9.88 2.97
C GLY A 168 -4.46 10.06 3.95
N CYS A 169 -4.36 9.20 4.96
CA CYS A 169 -3.22 9.13 5.87
C CYS A 169 -1.92 8.72 5.16
N PHE A 170 -1.92 8.28 3.90
CA PHE A 170 -0.69 8.00 3.15
C PHE A 170 -0.09 9.25 2.51
N SER A 171 -0.87 10.32 2.37
CA SER A 171 -0.38 11.59 1.83
C SER A 171 0.60 12.29 2.79
N THR A 172 1.61 12.95 2.25
CA THR A 172 2.53 13.82 3.01
C THR A 172 1.81 15.04 3.63
N PHE A 173 0.62 15.37 3.12
CA PHE A 173 -0.24 16.47 3.58
C PHE A 173 -1.11 16.10 4.79
N SER A 174 -1.16 14.83 5.16
CA SER A 174 -1.97 14.41 6.30
C SER A 174 -1.44 15.03 7.61
N PRO A 175 -2.31 15.47 8.53
CA PRO A 175 -1.93 16.14 9.78
C PRO A 175 -1.42 15.14 10.84
N HIS A 176 -0.28 14.52 10.55
CA HIS A 176 0.43 13.61 11.46
C HIS A 176 1.82 14.21 11.72
N PRO A 177 2.00 14.92 12.85
CA PRO A 177 3.26 15.52 13.20
C PRO A 177 4.38 14.48 13.32
N VAL A 178 5.61 14.84 12.97
CA VAL A 178 6.77 13.95 13.08
C VAL A 178 7.90 14.62 13.84
N THR A 179 8.62 13.84 14.65
CA THR A 179 9.81 14.34 15.34
C THR A 179 11.07 13.87 14.61
N LEU A 180 11.78 14.81 13.98
CA LEU A 180 13.00 14.54 13.23
C LEU A 180 14.04 15.62 13.47
N LYS A 181 15.30 15.20 13.63
CA LYS A 181 16.45 16.08 13.92
C LYS A 181 16.21 17.00 15.12
N GLY A 182 15.60 16.45 16.19
CA GLY A 182 15.29 17.18 17.41
C GLY A 182 14.19 18.25 17.27
N LYS A 183 13.48 18.31 16.14
CA LYS A 183 12.40 19.26 15.89
C LYS A 183 11.10 18.52 15.59
N GLU A 184 9.99 19.12 16.01
CA GLU A 184 8.66 18.70 15.60
C GLU A 184 8.26 19.40 14.30
N TRP A 185 7.71 18.62 13.37
CA TRP A 185 7.26 19.05 12.04
C TRP A 185 5.77 18.77 11.92
N PRO A 186 4.92 19.76 11.57
CA PRO A 186 3.47 19.57 11.53
C PRO A 186 3.00 18.45 10.58
N THR A 187 3.71 18.26 9.47
CA THR A 187 3.51 17.15 8.54
C THR A 187 4.83 16.71 7.90
N ALA A 188 4.84 15.52 7.28
CA ALA A 188 5.95 15.07 6.47
C ALA A 188 6.30 16.04 5.31
N GLU A 189 5.30 16.74 4.76
CA GLU A 189 5.52 17.78 3.74
C GLU A 189 6.36 18.94 4.27
N HIS A 190 6.14 19.40 5.51
CA HIS A 190 6.94 20.47 6.10
C HIS A 190 8.41 20.08 6.20
N TYR A 191 8.68 18.87 6.70
CA TYR A 191 10.04 18.34 6.76
C TYR A 191 10.67 18.27 5.37
N PHE A 192 9.99 17.64 4.42
CA PHE A 192 10.51 17.45 3.07
C PHE A 192 10.87 18.77 2.39
N GLN A 193 10.00 19.77 2.46
CA GLN A 193 10.23 21.08 1.85
C GLN A 193 11.32 21.87 2.57
N ALA A 194 11.39 21.79 3.90
CA ALA A 194 12.42 22.48 4.67
C ALA A 194 13.82 21.92 4.41
N GLN A 195 13.96 20.60 4.21
CA GLN A 195 15.25 19.96 3.97
C GLN A 195 15.92 20.34 2.64
N LYS A 196 15.17 20.96 1.72
CA LYS A 196 15.75 21.63 0.55
C LYS A 196 16.74 22.72 0.94
N PHE A 197 16.54 23.35 2.10
CA PHE A 197 17.28 24.52 2.59
C PHE A 197 17.88 24.26 3.98
N ALA A 198 18.26 23.01 4.26
CA ALA A 198 18.82 22.61 5.56
C ALA A 198 19.97 23.54 5.98
N GLY A 199 19.90 24.09 7.20
CA GLY A 199 20.88 25.04 7.73
C GLY A 199 20.66 26.50 7.33
N MET A 200 19.68 26.81 6.49
CA MET A 200 19.31 28.18 6.13
C MET A 200 18.10 28.67 6.96
N PRO A 201 17.91 29.98 7.14
CA PRO A 201 16.74 30.53 7.84
C PRO A 201 15.39 30.05 7.27
N LEU A 202 15.35 29.78 5.96
CA LEU A 202 14.15 29.30 5.26
C LEU A 202 13.68 27.92 5.77
N GLU A 203 14.57 27.07 6.27
CA GLU A 203 14.20 25.77 6.87
C GLU A 203 13.20 25.98 8.01
N GLU A 204 13.49 26.91 8.91
CA GLU A 204 12.67 27.19 10.09
C GLU A 204 11.36 27.92 9.72
N LEU A 205 11.40 28.78 8.71
CA LEU A 205 10.19 29.43 8.17
C LEU A 205 9.25 28.40 7.54
N ILE A 206 9.78 27.44 6.77
CA ILE A 206 8.97 26.36 6.19
C ILE A 206 8.42 25.45 7.29
N ARG A 207 9.22 25.12 8.33
CA ARG A 207 8.75 24.33 9.47
C ARG A 207 7.55 24.95 10.17
N LYS A 208 7.58 26.28 10.34
CA LYS A 208 6.55 27.09 11.03
C LYS A 208 5.40 27.51 10.13
N ALA A 209 5.37 27.08 8.86
CA ALA A 209 4.26 27.39 7.97
C ALA A 209 2.93 26.88 8.56
N ALA A 210 1.86 27.64 8.35
CA ALA A 210 0.56 27.35 8.96
C ALA A 210 -0.09 26.04 8.44
N ASP A 211 0.26 25.62 7.23
CA ASP A 211 -0.33 24.46 6.58
C ASP A 211 0.64 23.88 5.52
N PRO A 212 0.50 22.59 5.15
CA PRO A 212 1.42 21.93 4.22
C PRO A 212 1.41 22.52 2.81
N LEU A 213 0.33 23.20 2.39
CA LEU A 213 0.29 23.85 1.08
C LEU A 213 1.19 25.08 1.07
N ARG A 214 1.20 25.87 2.16
CA ARG A 214 2.15 26.98 2.32
C ARG A 214 3.59 26.48 2.40
N ALA A 215 3.86 25.42 3.16
CA ALA A 215 5.19 24.80 3.21
C ALA A 215 5.68 24.38 1.82
N LYS A 216 4.81 23.74 1.03
CA LYS A 216 5.10 23.38 -0.36
C LYS A 216 5.37 24.60 -1.23
N LYS A 217 4.52 25.63 -1.17
CA LYS A 217 4.69 26.86 -1.95
C LYS A 217 6.02 27.54 -1.66
N MET A 218 6.40 27.65 -0.39
CA MET A 218 7.68 28.22 0.03
C MET A 218 8.87 27.35 -0.42
N GLY A 219 8.72 26.02 -0.39
CA GLY A 219 9.77 25.11 -0.83
C GLY A 219 9.92 24.96 -2.35
N GLU A 220 8.95 25.43 -3.12
CA GLU A 220 8.93 25.43 -4.60
C GLU A 220 9.17 26.83 -5.17
N ASP A 221 9.56 27.79 -4.33
CA ASP A 221 9.98 29.11 -4.79
C ASP A 221 11.17 28.97 -5.76
N LYS A 222 11.02 29.57 -6.95
CA LYS A 222 12.00 29.44 -8.03
C LYS A 222 13.20 30.35 -7.83
N ASP A 223 13.05 31.38 -7.01
CA ASP A 223 14.10 32.38 -6.76
C ASP A 223 15.11 31.89 -5.72
N ILE A 224 14.78 30.82 -4.98
CA ILE A 224 15.64 30.25 -3.94
C ILE A 224 15.99 28.81 -4.33
N PRO A 225 17.19 28.55 -4.88
CA PRO A 225 17.57 27.21 -5.28
C PRO A 225 17.74 26.30 -4.06
N PRO A 226 17.33 25.02 -4.14
CA PRO A 226 17.60 24.05 -3.10
C PRO A 226 19.10 23.72 -3.03
N ARG A 227 19.53 23.04 -1.98
CA ARG A 227 20.87 22.45 -1.84
C ARG A 227 21.30 21.69 -3.11
N SER A 228 22.59 21.75 -3.43
CA SER A 228 23.14 21.26 -4.71
C SER A 228 22.94 19.76 -4.95
N ASP A 229 22.92 18.95 -3.89
CA ASP A 229 22.70 17.50 -3.92
C ASP A 229 21.23 17.09 -3.71
N TRP A 230 20.28 18.05 -3.79
CA TRP A 230 18.86 17.78 -3.52
C TRP A 230 18.27 16.66 -4.38
N LYS A 231 18.63 16.61 -5.67
CA LYS A 231 18.11 15.58 -6.59
C LYS A 231 18.47 14.16 -6.14
N ASP A 232 19.65 13.99 -5.52
CA ASP A 232 20.13 12.71 -5.02
C ASP A 232 19.54 12.39 -3.64
N LYS A 233 19.17 13.42 -2.86
CA LYS A 233 18.71 13.29 -1.48
C LYS A 233 17.19 13.29 -1.30
N GLN A 234 16.41 13.76 -2.26
CA GLN A 234 14.95 13.91 -2.12
C GLN A 234 14.23 12.61 -1.74
N GLU A 235 14.61 11.46 -2.31
CA GLU A 235 13.99 10.17 -1.99
C GLU A 235 14.35 9.70 -0.57
N GLU A 236 15.59 9.92 -0.14
CA GLU A 236 16.08 9.60 1.21
C GLU A 236 15.36 10.43 2.27
N VAL A 237 15.24 11.74 2.05
CA VAL A 237 14.52 12.67 2.93
C VAL A 237 13.03 12.31 3.02
N MET A 238 12.40 11.98 1.89
CA MET A 238 11.00 11.55 1.87
C MET A 238 10.80 10.22 2.61
N TYR A 239 11.74 9.28 2.45
CA TYR A 239 11.71 8.01 3.17
C TYR A 239 11.83 8.22 4.69
N GLU A 240 12.76 9.07 5.13
CA GLU A 240 12.94 9.42 6.55
C GLU A 240 11.65 10.01 7.16
N ALA A 241 11.07 11.01 6.49
CA ALA A 241 9.81 11.65 6.92
C ALA A 241 8.65 10.66 6.99
N THR A 242 8.52 9.82 5.96
CA THR A 242 7.47 8.81 5.88
C THR A 242 7.65 7.75 6.95
N LEU A 243 8.88 7.29 7.17
CA LEU A 243 9.16 6.31 8.21
C LEU A 243 8.84 6.84 9.59
N ALA A 244 9.29 8.06 9.93
CA ALA A 244 8.99 8.68 11.22
C ALA A 244 7.48 8.77 11.46
N LYS A 245 6.74 9.27 10.46
CA LYS A 245 5.28 9.34 10.49
C LYS A 245 4.61 8.00 10.82
N PHE A 246 4.97 6.92 10.13
CA PHE A 246 4.36 5.61 10.41
C PHE A 246 5.00 4.88 11.60
N THR A 247 6.06 5.42 12.20
CA THR A 247 6.63 4.89 13.44
C THR A 247 5.95 5.53 14.66
N ASP A 248 5.73 6.85 14.59
CA ASP A 248 5.19 7.64 15.70
C ASP A 248 3.68 7.44 15.89
N HIS A 249 2.95 7.12 14.81
CA HIS A 249 1.48 7.02 14.81
C HIS A 249 1.00 5.59 14.55
N LYS A 250 0.61 4.88 15.61
CA LYS A 250 0.25 3.45 15.56
C LYS A 250 -1.01 3.15 14.74
N ASP A 251 -2.00 4.03 14.76
CA ASP A 251 -3.26 3.90 14.01
C ASP A 251 -3.04 3.87 12.49
N ILE A 252 -2.21 4.79 11.98
CA ILE A 252 -1.87 4.83 10.55
C ILE A 252 -0.79 3.81 10.20
N GLN A 253 0.05 3.41 11.16
CA GLN A 253 0.95 2.26 11.01
C GLN A 253 0.15 0.99 10.72
N GLU A 254 -0.87 0.70 11.54
CA GLU A 254 -1.77 -0.44 11.34
C GLU A 254 -2.49 -0.33 10.00
N THR A 255 -2.91 0.87 9.60
CA THR A 255 -3.50 1.11 8.28
C THR A 255 -2.53 0.77 7.15
N LEU A 256 -1.25 1.16 7.25
CA LEU A 256 -0.23 0.82 6.25
C LEU A 256 0.09 -0.68 6.23
N LEU A 257 0.20 -1.31 7.40
CA LEU A 257 0.48 -2.74 7.52
C LEU A 257 -0.69 -3.59 7.01
N SER A 258 -1.93 -3.17 7.27
CA SER A 258 -3.15 -3.87 6.84
C SER A 258 -3.29 -3.93 5.32
N THR A 259 -2.61 -3.06 4.56
CA THR A 259 -2.53 -3.16 3.09
C THR A 259 -1.85 -4.45 2.60
N GLY A 260 -1.17 -5.20 3.49
CA GLY A 260 -0.55 -6.47 3.17
C GLY A 260 0.56 -6.32 2.13
N PHE A 261 0.39 -6.96 0.98
CA PHE A 261 1.35 -6.90 -0.14
C PHE A 261 0.80 -6.13 -1.33
N ALA A 262 -0.28 -5.36 -1.16
CA ALA A 262 -0.84 -4.56 -2.24
C ALA A 262 0.20 -3.56 -2.78
N ASP A 263 0.19 -3.36 -4.09
CA ASP A 263 0.96 -2.28 -4.72
C ASP A 263 0.31 -0.94 -4.39
N ILE A 264 1.09 0.00 -3.86
CA ILE A 264 0.58 1.31 -3.44
C ILE A 264 0.94 2.34 -4.51
N PHE A 265 -0.05 3.08 -4.99
CA PHE A 265 0.10 4.13 -5.98
C PHE A 265 -0.43 5.46 -5.46
N TYR A 266 0.43 6.48 -5.50
CA TYR A 266 -0.01 7.85 -5.30
C TYR A 266 -0.64 8.36 -6.59
N HIS A 267 -1.96 8.47 -6.58
CA HIS A 267 -2.75 8.80 -7.76
C HIS A 267 -2.93 10.32 -7.91
N THR A 268 -2.25 10.89 -8.89
CA THR A 268 -2.32 12.32 -9.19
C THR A 268 -2.00 12.60 -10.65
N ARG A 269 -2.73 13.53 -11.27
CA ARG A 269 -2.51 13.94 -12.67
C ARG A 269 -1.37 14.92 -12.84
N SER A 270 -0.96 15.61 -11.78
CA SER A 270 -0.05 16.76 -11.86
C SER A 270 1.39 16.44 -11.49
N ASP A 271 1.66 15.24 -10.98
CA ASP A 271 2.98 14.86 -10.48
C ASP A 271 3.34 13.45 -10.97
N SER A 272 4.20 13.40 -11.98
CA SER A 272 4.68 12.17 -12.59
C SER A 272 5.92 11.60 -11.88
N PHE A 273 6.55 12.33 -10.96
CA PHE A 273 7.72 11.83 -10.23
C PHE A 273 7.29 11.13 -8.94
N TRP A 274 6.56 11.85 -8.08
CA TRP A 274 6.07 11.26 -6.84
C TRP A 274 4.85 10.36 -7.06
N GLY A 275 4.02 10.69 -8.06
CA GLY A 275 2.77 10.02 -8.37
C GLY A 275 2.78 9.20 -9.66
N ASP A 276 1.61 8.71 -10.03
CA ASP A 276 1.37 7.85 -11.20
C ASP A 276 0.98 8.61 -12.48
N ALA A 277 1.03 9.95 -12.48
CA ALA A 277 0.56 10.83 -13.57
C ALA A 277 -0.93 10.67 -13.94
N GLY A 278 -1.72 9.92 -13.16
CA GLY A 278 -3.14 9.68 -13.38
C GLY A 278 -3.45 8.57 -14.38
N ASP A 279 -2.56 8.29 -15.33
CA ASP A 279 -2.69 7.21 -16.32
C ASP A 279 -1.82 5.98 -15.99
N GLY A 280 -0.98 6.08 -14.96
CA GLY A 280 -0.04 5.04 -14.54
C GLY A 280 1.36 5.16 -15.16
N SER A 281 1.62 6.21 -15.95
CA SER A 281 2.94 6.44 -16.58
C SER A 281 3.98 7.08 -15.64
N GLY A 282 3.54 7.66 -14.51
CA GLY A 282 4.43 8.27 -13.52
C GLY A 282 5.29 7.25 -12.75
N GLU A 283 6.38 7.73 -12.17
CA GLU A 283 7.37 6.93 -11.45
C GLU A 283 6.86 6.38 -10.12
N ASN A 284 5.82 6.99 -9.54
CA ASN A 284 5.19 6.58 -8.28
C ASN A 284 6.20 6.39 -7.14
N LYS A 285 7.15 7.34 -6.99
CA LYS A 285 8.19 7.26 -5.96
C LYS A 285 7.62 7.19 -4.55
N LEU A 286 6.54 7.94 -4.27
CA LEU A 286 5.90 7.93 -2.95
C LEU A 286 5.29 6.57 -2.61
N GLY A 287 4.59 5.93 -3.57
CA GLY A 287 4.03 4.58 -3.38
C GLY A 287 5.11 3.51 -3.14
N LYS A 288 6.25 3.62 -3.83
CA LYS A 288 7.43 2.77 -3.61
C LYS A 288 8.03 2.97 -2.22
N ILE A 289 8.18 4.22 -1.78
CA ILE A 289 8.67 4.55 -0.42
C ILE A 289 7.72 3.98 0.64
N LEU A 290 6.40 4.15 0.50
CA LEU A 290 5.42 3.56 1.41
C LEU A 290 5.56 2.03 1.50
N SER A 291 5.84 1.38 0.36
CA SER A 291 6.08 -0.07 0.31
C SER A 291 7.36 -0.47 1.05
N LEU A 292 8.43 0.32 0.94
CA LEU A 292 9.68 0.12 1.68
C LEU A 292 9.48 0.31 3.19
N VAL A 293 8.83 1.40 3.60
CA VAL A 293 8.50 1.69 4.99
C VAL A 293 7.63 0.58 5.59
N ARG A 294 6.58 0.14 4.88
CA ARG A 294 5.76 -1.02 5.26
C ARG A 294 6.61 -2.26 5.50
N GLY A 295 7.57 -2.54 4.61
CA GLY A 295 8.50 -3.67 4.76
C GLY A 295 9.39 -3.56 5.99
N LYS A 296 9.88 -2.35 6.32
CA LYS A 296 10.68 -2.11 7.53
C LYS A 296 9.85 -2.33 8.80
N LEU A 297 8.69 -1.68 8.89
CA LEU A 297 7.80 -1.76 10.06
C LEU A 297 7.31 -3.19 10.30
N ARG A 298 7.02 -3.94 9.23
CA ARG A 298 6.68 -5.37 9.34
C ARG A 298 7.77 -6.17 10.05
N ARG A 299 9.04 -6.01 9.65
CA ARG A 299 10.16 -6.72 10.28
C ARG A 299 10.33 -6.36 11.75
N GLU A 300 10.10 -5.10 12.11
CA GLU A 300 10.19 -4.62 13.49
C GLU A 300 9.09 -5.24 14.37
N VAL A 301 7.84 -5.24 13.90
CA VAL A 301 6.71 -5.87 14.60
C VAL A 301 6.91 -7.39 14.73
N GLU A 302 7.36 -8.06 13.68
CA GLU A 302 7.67 -9.50 13.71
C GLU A 302 8.84 -9.83 14.68
N GLY A 303 9.87 -8.99 14.72
CA GLY A 303 10.98 -9.13 15.66
C GLY A 303 10.53 -9.02 17.12
N ILE A 304 9.64 -8.06 17.42
CA ILE A 304 9.08 -7.85 18.76
C ILE A 304 8.21 -9.04 19.19
N THR A 305 7.34 -9.53 18.31
CA THR A 305 6.46 -10.68 18.63
C THR A 305 7.24 -11.97 18.88
N LYS A 306 8.31 -12.24 18.12
CA LYS A 306 9.19 -13.40 18.35
C LYS A 306 9.91 -13.32 19.69
N ARG A 307 10.43 -12.15 20.08
CA ARG A 307 11.09 -11.93 21.38
C ARG A 307 10.13 -12.15 22.56
N LYS A 308 8.89 -11.65 22.47
CA LYS A 308 7.87 -11.88 23.52
C LYS A 308 7.53 -13.37 23.72
N ARG A 309 7.44 -14.14 22.63
CA ARG A 309 7.22 -15.60 22.70
C ARG A 309 8.38 -16.34 23.34
N SER A 310 9.62 -15.95 23.02
CA SER A 310 10.83 -16.53 23.64
C SER A 310 10.92 -16.27 25.14
N ASN A 311 10.45 -15.10 25.62
CA ASN A 311 10.49 -14.76 27.05
C ASN A 311 9.34 -15.41 27.84
N ASN A 312 8.14 -15.57 27.26
CA ASN A 312 7.03 -16.27 27.92
C ASN A 312 7.24 -17.79 28.06
N GLY A 313 8.15 -18.39 27.30
CA GLY A 313 8.49 -19.81 27.40
C GLY A 313 9.47 -20.17 28.52
N ARG A 314 10.01 -19.19 29.27
CA ARG A 314 10.97 -19.42 30.37
C ARG A 314 10.41 -19.12 31.78
N GLY A 315 9.11 -18.84 31.89
CA GLY A 315 8.48 -18.35 33.14
C GLY A 315 7.49 -19.30 33.82
N GLN A 316 7.37 -20.57 33.42
CA GLN A 316 6.50 -21.53 34.09
C GLN A 316 7.25 -22.85 34.31
N GLY A 317 7.67 -23.07 35.56
CA GLY A 317 8.28 -24.30 35.99
C GLY A 317 9.18 -24.08 37.20
N HIS A 318 8.58 -23.84 38.37
CA HIS A 318 9.02 -24.35 39.69
C HIS A 318 8.01 -23.87 40.73
N THR A 319 6.89 -24.60 40.84
CA THR A 319 6.07 -24.61 42.06
C THR A 319 6.32 -25.93 42.77
N THR A 320 6.93 -25.80 43.94
CA THR A 320 6.97 -26.67 45.11
C THR A 320 6.20 -28.00 45.01
N ALA A 321 6.92 -29.11 45.04
CA ALA A 321 6.38 -30.40 45.47
C ALA A 321 7.03 -30.76 46.81
N GLN A 322 6.21 -30.72 47.85
CA GLN A 322 6.52 -31.27 49.17
C GLN A 322 6.88 -32.75 49.03
N ARG A 323 7.95 -33.18 49.70
CA ARG A 323 8.16 -34.57 50.07
C ARG A 323 8.50 -34.60 51.56
N LEU A 324 7.55 -35.12 52.33
CA LEU A 324 7.75 -35.58 53.70
C LEU A 324 8.45 -36.95 53.68
N GLU A 325 9.03 -37.30 54.84
CA GLU A 325 9.91 -38.45 55.20
C GLU A 325 11.36 -37.97 55.38
N GLY A 326 12.05 -38.11 56.50
CA GLY A 326 11.78 -38.79 57.76
C GLY A 326 13.13 -39.13 58.41
N GLN A 327 13.30 -38.74 59.67
CA GLN A 327 14.20 -39.29 60.70
C GLN A 327 15.72 -39.01 60.69
N ALA A 328 16.13 -38.58 61.90
CA ALA A 328 17.30 -38.97 62.69
C ALA A 328 18.66 -38.25 62.50
N GLY A 329 19.10 -37.63 63.61
CA GLY A 329 20.47 -37.81 64.09
C GLY A 329 21.34 -36.56 64.20
N GLY A 330 21.63 -36.14 65.44
CA GLY A 330 23.01 -35.83 65.83
C GLY A 330 23.52 -34.40 65.71
N SER A 331 23.49 -33.70 66.85
CA SER A 331 24.67 -33.16 67.56
C SER A 331 25.67 -32.19 66.89
N HIS A 332 25.89 -31.05 67.58
CA HIS A 332 27.18 -30.34 67.79
C HIS A 332 27.77 -29.63 66.52
N VAL A 333 28.32 -28.41 66.48
CA VAL A 333 29.09 -27.52 67.36
C VAL A 333 29.04 -26.07 66.80
N ARG A 334 29.24 -25.08 67.71
CA ARG A 334 29.85 -23.73 67.59
C ARG A 334 30.54 -23.41 66.25
N GLY A 335 30.62 -22.18 65.75
CA GLY A 335 30.32 -20.86 66.30
C GLY A 335 30.99 -19.76 65.45
N HIS A 336 31.09 -18.60 66.08
CA HIS A 336 31.86 -17.40 65.73
C HIS A 336 31.30 -16.42 64.69
N ALA A 337 30.91 -15.28 65.28
CA ALA A 337 30.82 -13.96 64.70
C ALA A 337 32.16 -13.47 64.13
N GLY A 338 32.05 -12.59 63.14
CA GLY A 338 33.09 -11.67 62.70
C GLY A 338 32.45 -10.51 61.95
N GLN A 339 32.28 -9.38 62.65
CA GLN A 339 32.18 -8.04 62.04
C GLN A 339 33.44 -7.82 61.17
N VAL A 340 33.47 -6.91 60.20
CA VAL A 340 33.86 -5.51 60.45
C VAL A 340 33.99 -4.76 59.10
N HIS A 341 33.56 -3.49 59.13
CA HIS A 341 33.88 -2.31 58.30
C HIS A 341 33.58 -2.20 56.78
N ARG A 342 32.67 -1.25 56.55
CA ARG A 342 32.54 -0.30 55.44
C ARG A 342 33.75 0.66 55.39
N PRO A 343 34.08 1.22 54.22
CA PRO A 343 34.22 2.67 54.16
C PRO A 343 33.49 3.33 52.98
N GLN A 344 33.11 4.58 53.21
CA GLN A 344 32.49 5.51 52.26
C GLN A 344 33.56 6.16 51.36
N GLY A 345 33.18 6.49 50.13
CA GLY A 345 33.91 7.39 49.22
C GLY A 345 32.92 8.11 48.30
N HIS A 346 33.01 9.44 48.26
CA HIS A 346 32.14 10.39 47.55
C HIS A 346 32.47 10.51 46.03
N PRO A 347 31.61 11.16 45.22
CA PRO A 347 31.51 10.96 43.78
C PRO A 347 32.43 11.89 42.97
N GLY A 348 32.93 11.40 41.84
CA GLY A 348 33.67 12.18 40.84
C GLY A 348 33.16 11.85 39.43
N ASP A 349 32.90 12.91 38.67
CA ASP A 349 32.33 12.93 37.33
C ASP A 349 33.05 12.04 36.31
N ALA A 350 32.27 11.29 35.53
CA ALA A 350 32.71 10.64 34.30
C ALA A 350 31.60 10.72 33.21
N PRO A 351 31.94 11.11 31.97
CA PRO A 351 30.97 11.25 30.89
C PRO A 351 30.58 9.89 30.30
N GLN A 352 29.27 9.67 30.17
CA GLN A 352 28.69 8.45 29.60
C GLN A 352 28.79 8.47 28.07
N HIS A 353 29.81 7.83 27.49
CA HIS A 353 29.76 7.36 26.11
C HIS A 353 29.05 6.00 26.05
N GLY A 354 27.75 6.05 25.77
CA GLY A 354 26.91 4.89 25.55
C GLY A 354 27.25 4.14 24.27
N LEU A 355 27.75 2.92 24.42
CA LEU A 355 27.29 1.69 23.76
C LEU A 355 26.93 1.80 22.26
N CYS A 356 27.96 1.81 21.41
CA CYS A 356 27.89 1.23 20.07
C CYS A 356 28.30 -0.26 20.16
N ARG A 357 27.33 -1.17 20.26
CA ARG A 357 27.59 -2.61 20.11
C ARG A 357 26.38 -3.28 19.45
N TYR A 358 26.67 -4.20 18.54
CA TYR A 358 25.78 -5.01 17.70
C TYR A 358 25.48 -4.51 16.28
N LEU A 359 26.51 -4.49 15.43
CA LEU A 359 26.39 -4.86 14.01
C LEU A 359 27.56 -5.75 13.59
N LEU A 360 27.28 -7.02 13.30
CA LEU A 360 28.13 -7.99 12.60
C LEU A 360 27.20 -9.04 11.93
N PRO A 361 27.64 -9.81 10.91
CA PRO A 361 27.95 -9.37 9.55
C PRO A 361 27.33 -10.30 8.48
N HIS A 362 27.13 -9.82 7.25
CA HIS A 362 26.94 -10.52 5.95
C HIS A 362 26.04 -9.60 5.11
N THR A 363 26.56 -8.79 4.20
CA THR A 363 27.09 -9.24 2.91
C THR A 363 28.17 -8.28 2.41
N LYS A 364 29.41 -8.78 2.36
CA LYS A 364 30.55 -8.13 1.72
C LYS A 364 30.61 -8.62 0.28
N ARG A 365 30.04 -7.87 -0.67
CA ARG A 365 30.56 -7.75 -2.05
C ARG A 365 29.76 -6.73 -2.84
N LEU A 366 30.42 -5.61 -3.09
CA LEU A 366 30.33 -4.62 -4.17
C LEU A 366 30.46 -3.23 -3.55
N LEU A 367 31.44 -2.46 -4.04
CA LEU A 367 31.85 -1.12 -3.59
C LEU A 367 32.94 -1.06 -2.51
N LEU A 368 34.09 -1.69 -2.78
CA LEU A 368 35.38 -1.17 -2.32
C LEU A 368 36.21 -0.82 -3.56
N GLY A 369 36.18 0.46 -3.92
CA GLY A 369 36.88 0.98 -5.09
C GLY A 369 36.97 2.49 -5.08
N ARG A 370 37.40 3.07 -3.95
CA ARG A 370 38.05 4.38 -3.75
C ARG A 370 37.65 5.01 -2.41
N CYS A 371 38.36 4.66 -1.34
CA CYS A 371 38.57 5.56 -0.21
C CYS A 371 39.77 5.06 0.61
N ARG A 372 40.98 5.33 0.09
CA ARG A 372 42.23 5.31 0.86
C ARG A 372 43.07 6.49 0.40
N ARG A 373 42.73 7.68 0.89
CA ARG A 373 43.63 8.84 0.90
C ARG A 373 43.02 9.89 1.80
N TRP A 374 43.00 9.63 3.10
CA TRP A 374 42.79 10.64 4.14
C TRP A 374 43.23 9.99 5.46
N GLU A 375 44.54 9.97 5.65
CA GLU A 375 45.23 9.80 6.94
C GLU A 375 46.73 9.83 6.65
N ARG A 376 47.29 11.05 6.70
CA ARG A 376 48.62 11.42 7.21
C ARG A 376 48.75 12.94 7.08
N GLY A 377 48.81 13.60 8.24
CA GLY A 377 49.20 15.01 8.40
C GLY A 377 50.60 15.25 7.85
N GLU A 378 50.84 16.41 7.24
CA GLU A 378 51.40 17.61 7.87
C GLU A 378 52.91 17.72 7.59
N GLN A 379 53.31 18.65 6.71
CA GLN A 379 54.30 19.72 6.92
C GLN A 379 54.90 20.24 5.60
N ALA A 380 55.30 21.52 5.67
CA ALA A 380 56.14 22.30 4.78
C ALA A 380 55.45 22.95 3.56
N GLY A 381 55.46 24.30 3.58
CA GLY A 381 54.98 25.15 2.50
C GLY A 381 56.00 25.36 1.39
N GLN A 382 55.50 25.93 0.31
CA GLN A 382 56.15 26.82 -0.67
C GLN A 382 55.11 27.08 -1.78
N ASP A 383 54.96 28.35 -2.16
CA ASP A 383 54.08 28.79 -3.26
C ASP A 383 54.45 28.15 -4.61
N PRO A 384 53.51 27.98 -5.55
CA PRO A 384 53.87 27.81 -6.95
C PRO A 384 53.41 28.97 -7.85
N VAL A 385 54.41 29.43 -8.59
CA VAL A 385 54.44 30.28 -9.80
C VAL A 385 53.43 29.83 -10.88
N PRO A 386 52.90 30.74 -11.73
CA PRO A 386 51.83 30.44 -12.67
C PRO A 386 52.36 29.82 -13.97
N GLY A 387 51.83 28.65 -14.38
CA GLY A 387 52.19 28.07 -15.68
C GLY A 387 51.77 26.62 -15.89
N ALA A 388 50.46 26.33 -15.96
CA ALA A 388 49.96 25.05 -16.47
C ALA A 388 48.51 25.14 -16.99
N ARG A 389 48.26 26.06 -17.93
CA ARG A 389 47.03 26.09 -18.75
C ARG A 389 47.37 25.91 -20.23
N GLN A 390 47.84 24.72 -20.63
CA GLN A 390 47.89 24.34 -22.06
C GLN A 390 48.17 22.83 -22.24
N ALA A 391 47.33 21.96 -21.67
CA ALA A 391 47.31 20.53 -22.04
C ALA A 391 45.92 19.88 -21.92
N ALA A 392 45.01 20.44 -21.13
CA ALA A 392 43.67 19.88 -20.92
C ALA A 392 42.59 20.37 -21.91
N ALA A 393 42.95 21.11 -22.96
CA ALA A 393 42.00 21.66 -23.94
C ALA A 393 41.86 20.81 -25.22
N ARG A 394 42.83 19.94 -25.55
CA ARG A 394 42.80 19.15 -26.80
C ARG A 394 42.12 17.78 -26.67
N GLY A 395 41.99 17.24 -25.46
CA GLY A 395 41.32 15.93 -25.22
C GLY A 395 39.80 15.97 -25.03
N ARG A 396 39.20 17.15 -24.82
CA ARG A 396 37.75 17.31 -24.58
C ARG A 396 36.93 17.60 -25.84
N GLY A 397 37.55 18.11 -26.91
CA GLY A 397 36.86 18.37 -28.19
C GLY A 397 36.53 17.09 -28.96
N HIS A 398 37.39 16.07 -28.90
CA HIS A 398 37.23 14.85 -29.70
C HIS A 398 36.09 13.94 -29.21
N HIS A 399 35.94 13.80 -27.88
CA HIS A 399 34.87 12.98 -27.29
C HIS A 399 33.48 13.61 -27.43
N GLN A 400 33.39 14.94 -27.57
CA GLN A 400 32.11 15.63 -27.72
C GLN A 400 31.61 15.57 -29.18
N ALA A 401 32.52 15.65 -30.16
CA ALA A 401 32.19 15.50 -31.58
C ALA A 401 31.73 14.07 -31.97
N GLU A 402 32.35 13.03 -31.40
CA GLU A 402 31.95 11.63 -31.63
C GLU A 402 30.58 11.30 -31.00
N ALA A 403 30.30 11.86 -29.83
CA ALA A 403 29.01 11.69 -29.17
C ALA A 403 27.87 12.35 -29.98
N GLU A 404 28.09 13.54 -30.54
CA GLU A 404 27.10 14.24 -31.36
C GLU A 404 26.85 13.56 -32.72
N GLN A 405 27.88 13.00 -33.36
CA GLN A 405 27.70 12.18 -34.58
C GLN A 405 26.90 10.90 -34.31
N GLN A 406 27.17 10.20 -33.20
CA GLN A 406 26.43 8.99 -32.84
C GLN A 406 24.96 9.27 -32.47
N PHE A 407 24.68 10.40 -31.81
CA PHE A 407 23.31 10.82 -31.51
C PHE A 407 22.55 11.26 -32.78
N GLY A 408 23.22 11.95 -33.72
CA GLY A 408 22.67 12.33 -35.02
C GLY A 408 22.24 11.10 -35.85
N GLN A 409 23.12 10.11 -35.97
CA GLN A 409 22.85 8.86 -36.71
C GLN A 409 21.72 8.01 -36.09
N LYS A 410 21.59 8.01 -34.75
CA LYS A 410 20.46 7.34 -34.07
C LYS A 410 19.13 8.05 -34.32
N ARG A 411 19.13 9.38 -34.45
CA ARG A 411 17.93 10.19 -34.70
C ARG A 411 17.42 10.04 -36.14
N THR A 412 18.31 9.94 -37.12
CA THR A 412 17.96 9.67 -38.53
C THR A 412 17.40 8.26 -38.71
N LYS A 413 18.05 7.23 -38.15
CA LYS A 413 17.54 5.84 -38.17
C LYS A 413 16.16 5.71 -37.51
N ARG A 414 15.88 6.47 -36.44
CA ARG A 414 14.55 6.47 -35.78
C ARG A 414 13.48 7.16 -36.63
N LYS A 415 13.83 8.22 -37.37
CA LYS A 415 12.90 8.88 -38.32
C LYS A 415 12.58 7.97 -39.51
N GLU A 416 13.57 7.28 -40.07
CA GLU A 416 13.37 6.32 -41.17
C GLU A 416 12.51 5.13 -40.75
N ARG A 417 12.69 4.61 -39.52
CA ARG A 417 11.88 3.50 -39.00
C ARG A 417 10.41 3.90 -38.81
N LYS A 418 10.15 5.10 -38.29
CA LYS A 418 8.78 5.65 -38.20
C LYS A 418 8.15 5.88 -39.59
N ALA A 419 8.94 6.32 -40.58
CA ALA A 419 8.45 6.48 -41.95
C ALA A 419 8.09 5.13 -42.61
N LYS A 420 8.87 4.07 -42.35
CA LYS A 420 8.57 2.70 -42.81
C LYS A 420 7.32 2.12 -42.14
N GLU A 421 7.15 2.28 -40.83
CA GLU A 421 5.96 1.83 -40.09
C GLU A 421 4.68 2.54 -40.58
N THR A 422 4.77 3.82 -40.93
CA THR A 422 3.63 4.60 -41.47
C THR A 422 3.24 4.14 -42.88
N LYS A 423 4.22 3.79 -43.74
CA LYS A 423 3.97 3.23 -45.09
C LYS A 423 3.35 1.83 -45.06
N VAL A 424 3.73 0.99 -44.09
CA VAL A 424 3.13 -0.35 -43.90
C VAL A 424 1.67 -0.22 -43.45
N GLY A 425 1.38 0.67 -42.49
CA GLY A 425 0.01 0.93 -42.04
C GLY A 425 -0.92 1.52 -43.11
N GLN A 426 -0.40 2.28 -44.08
CA GLN A 426 -1.18 2.77 -45.21
C GLN A 426 -1.44 1.69 -46.28
N ARG A 427 -0.47 0.78 -46.54
CA ARG A 427 -0.68 -0.37 -47.45
C ARG A 427 -1.71 -1.37 -46.91
N GLU A 428 -1.75 -1.61 -45.60
CA GLU A 428 -2.74 -2.50 -44.98
C GLU A 428 -4.16 -1.91 -44.98
N ARG A 429 -4.30 -0.57 -44.83
CA ARG A 429 -5.61 0.10 -44.96
C ARG A 429 -6.11 0.15 -46.40
N GLY A 430 -5.21 0.19 -47.40
CA GLY A 430 -5.56 0.08 -48.81
C GLY A 430 -6.09 -1.31 -49.19
N ARG A 431 -5.49 -2.39 -48.67
CA ARG A 431 -5.95 -3.78 -48.93
C ARG A 431 -7.31 -4.10 -48.32
N ARG A 432 -7.68 -3.49 -47.19
CA ARG A 432 -9.00 -3.70 -46.55
C ARG A 432 -10.17 -2.98 -47.22
N ARG A 433 -9.92 -2.04 -48.14
CA ARG A 433 -10.99 -1.32 -48.88
C ARG A 433 -11.24 -1.84 -50.30
N GLY A 434 -10.46 -2.81 -50.79
CA GLY A 434 -10.58 -3.35 -52.16
C GLY A 434 -11.28 -4.70 -52.31
N GLY A 435 -11.63 -5.39 -51.23
CA GLY A 435 -12.18 -6.76 -51.26
C GLY A 435 -13.66 -6.83 -50.91
N GLY A 436 -14.53 -6.22 -51.72
CA GLY A 436 -15.96 -6.18 -51.40
C GLY A 436 -16.87 -5.80 -52.57
N ARG A 437 -16.59 -6.27 -53.78
CA ARG A 437 -17.55 -6.35 -54.88
C ARG A 437 -17.10 -7.44 -55.86
N ARG A 438 -17.75 -8.60 -55.82
CA ARG A 438 -18.23 -9.36 -57.00
C ARG A 438 -18.78 -10.73 -56.56
N ARG A 439 -20.07 -10.88 -56.90
CA ARG A 439 -20.91 -12.08 -57.01
C ARG A 439 -21.23 -12.84 -55.73
#